data_AF-A0A426QHV2-F1
#
_entry.id   AF-A0A426QHV2-F1
#
_cell.length_a   1.000
_cell.length_b   1.000
_cell.length_c   1.000
_cell.angle_alpha   90.00
_cell.angle_beta   90.00
_cell.angle_gamma   90.00
#
_symmetry.space_group_name_H-M   'P 1'
#
loop_
_entity.id
_entity.type
_entity.pdbx_description
1 polymer ?
#
loop_
_entity_poly.entity_id
_entity_poly.type
_entity_poly.pdbx_seq_one_letter_code
_entity_poly.pdbx_strand_id
1 'polypeptide(L)'
;MNTYANPAYSANRRCGQLRRIAAHLAAVSLTFAPAVFADGNMSDYEAIPPLVTTVSSGDMPNVMVILDNSNSMDEAPSGEAVGSDNPGSKSEIARNAIEDMVSNFQNQIRMGLMAYQQENITSRHLHNSAYDVSYDPANYDSTYTGNRDSLTKAKRYPNPTSSGDYVHYNVSLPLYSSSNLGTAFCYSDTADFDNGSETVGSGPWDEYRCFGTKTGDSDALPTYSSSNSTQPSESAAGYSNYRFRTQFSPTDSDYAQNLLDFGRFLFWEYVGDTWFSNTSPGRGYVHVPIDDLDTTQASQINAKLATSQFSTATDTPLRNAGLTPLEGTLKTAQDYFNGTSLPADEGGPTSAPPANTCSGKDFVILVTDGLPSVDENGNATSDTAQAIADVAAVAKDMFDNDNVRTYVIGFALPTGVSASVLDDIATAGGTAQAYNASNASSLNSALRAIFNDILNRTSSSTAAAVVANSSDGTGALYQALFNPSLSMTNATTGVLSEVTWVGTLHSLFIDDYGFLREDGDGDNKLDTYDVDKIVRLEYDPIDEETKVRRINSSSSTEPTGLTPGSLEDLGTLKRIWNAREPPSPSFLLNLTTQAQLVAQPRHPIQTQGPLVTA
;
A
#
# COMPACT_ATOMS: atom_id res chain seq x y z
N MET A 1 17.50 -3.89 59.29
CA MET A 1 17.19 -4.01 60.73
C MET A 1 16.13 -2.99 61.09
N ASN A 2 15.19 -3.38 61.93
CA ASN A 2 14.20 -2.59 62.69
C ASN A 2 13.31 -1.54 61.98
N THR A 3 12.03 -1.82 62.15
CA THR A 3 10.83 -0.99 62.00
C THR A 3 10.61 -0.01 63.17
N TYR A 4 9.56 0.83 63.05
CA TYR A 4 8.94 1.70 64.07
C TYR A 4 9.75 2.99 64.44
N ALA A 5 9.13 4.11 64.85
CA ALA A 5 7.78 4.34 65.38
C ALA A 5 7.14 5.72 65.06
N ASN A 6 5.84 5.81 65.32
CA ASN A 6 4.91 6.97 65.32
C ASN A 6 5.28 8.03 66.43
N PRO A 7 4.70 9.26 66.51
CA PRO A 7 3.28 9.46 66.86
C PRO A 7 2.52 10.76 66.41
N ALA A 8 1.22 10.59 66.13
CA ALA A 8 0.02 11.40 66.50
C ALA A 8 0.08 12.90 66.90
N TYR A 9 -0.94 13.71 66.49
CA TYR A 9 -2.00 14.22 67.42
C TYR A 9 -3.17 15.02 66.77
N SER A 10 -4.34 15.00 67.46
CA SER A 10 -5.46 15.98 67.45
C SER A 10 -6.41 16.06 66.21
N ALA A 11 -7.72 16.36 66.34
CA ALA A 11 -8.62 16.37 67.51
C ALA A 11 -10.12 16.25 67.15
N ASN A 12 -10.89 15.76 68.14
CA ASN A 12 -12.35 15.65 68.24
C ASN A 12 -13.24 16.73 67.58
N ARG A 13 -14.44 16.31 67.13
CA ARG A 13 -15.73 16.79 67.69
C ARG A 13 -16.78 15.66 67.73
N ARG A 14 -17.70 15.74 68.69
CA ARG A 14 -18.66 14.67 69.09
C ARG A 14 -20.11 15.03 68.73
N CYS A 15 -20.95 14.00 68.57
CA CYS A 15 -22.34 13.78 69.07
C CYS A 15 -23.17 12.99 68.05
N GLY A 16 -23.98 11.97 68.37
CA GLY A 16 -24.23 11.24 69.62
C GLY A 16 -24.85 9.85 69.29
N GLN A 17 -24.69 8.80 70.11
CA GLN A 17 -25.69 8.37 71.12
C GLN A 17 -27.07 8.10 70.48
N LEU A 18 -27.70 6.90 70.46
CA LEU A 18 -27.68 5.68 71.30
C LEU A 18 -28.12 4.46 70.41
N ARG A 19 -28.19 3.15 70.77
CA ARG A 19 -27.93 2.29 71.97
C ARG A 19 -27.91 0.79 71.55
N ARG A 20 -27.23 -0.09 72.32
CA ARG A 20 -27.61 -1.44 72.87
C ARG A 20 -28.46 -2.44 72.00
N ILE A 21 -28.29 -3.78 72.02
CA ILE A 21 -27.64 -4.72 72.97
C ILE A 21 -27.28 -6.05 72.26
N ALA A 22 -26.39 -6.82 72.91
CA ALA A 22 -25.91 -8.20 72.67
C ALA A 22 -27.01 -9.30 72.47
N ALA A 23 -26.73 -10.58 72.14
CA ALA A 23 -25.46 -11.33 72.13
C ALA A 23 -25.47 -12.58 71.19
N HIS A 24 -24.26 -13.04 70.86
CA HIS A 24 -23.78 -14.38 70.42
C HIS A 24 -24.76 -15.52 70.02
N LEU A 25 -24.50 -16.18 68.87
CA LEU A 25 -23.63 -17.37 68.80
C LEU A 25 -23.16 -17.60 67.34
N ALA A 26 -22.16 -18.48 67.12
CA ALA A 26 -21.44 -18.61 65.85
C ALA A 26 -21.82 -19.87 65.04
N ALA A 27 -21.79 -19.77 63.70
CA ALA A 27 -21.22 -20.78 62.78
C ALA A 27 -21.25 -20.30 61.30
N VAL A 28 -20.16 -20.56 60.58
CA VAL A 28 -20.03 -20.80 59.13
C VAL A 28 -21.01 -20.10 58.16
N SER A 29 -20.48 -19.24 57.29
CA SER A 29 -21.08 -18.97 55.96
C SER A 29 -20.00 -18.57 54.95
N LEU A 30 -20.27 -18.94 53.70
CA LEU A 30 -19.34 -18.91 52.57
C LEU A 30 -18.85 -17.50 52.26
N THR A 31 -17.64 -17.43 51.68
CA THR A 31 -17.25 -16.33 50.81
C THR A 31 -18.17 -16.27 49.61
N PHE A 32 -19.20 -15.44 49.67
CA PHE A 32 -19.93 -15.02 48.48
C PHE A 32 -18.96 -14.29 47.55
N ALA A 33 -18.67 -14.88 46.40
CA ALA A 33 -18.48 -14.05 45.22
C ALA A 33 -19.83 -13.36 44.94
N PRO A 34 -19.87 -12.07 44.59
CA PRO A 34 -21.11 -11.46 44.15
C PRO A 34 -21.50 -12.11 42.82
N ALA A 35 -22.61 -12.86 42.83
CA ALA A 35 -23.35 -13.11 41.60
C ALA A 35 -23.88 -11.74 41.15
N VAL A 36 -23.38 -11.25 40.01
CA VAL A 36 -23.89 -10.02 39.40
C VAL A 36 -25.22 -10.39 38.74
N PHE A 37 -26.32 -10.08 39.40
CA PHE A 37 -27.61 -9.98 38.74
C PHE A 37 -27.64 -8.66 37.97
N ALA A 38 -28.05 -8.68 36.70
CA ALA A 38 -28.24 -7.47 35.91
C ALA A 38 -29.26 -6.56 36.63
N ASP A 39 -28.92 -5.29 36.82
CA ASP A 39 -29.72 -4.37 37.64
C ASP A 39 -30.79 -3.60 36.83
N GLY A 40 -30.87 -3.87 35.53
CA GLY A 40 -31.81 -3.25 34.59
C GLY A 40 -31.36 -1.89 34.08
N ASN A 41 -30.14 -1.42 34.39
CA ASN A 41 -29.59 -0.22 33.78
C ASN A 41 -29.26 -0.43 32.30
N MET A 42 -29.51 0.61 31.50
CA MET A 42 -29.24 0.64 30.06
C MET A 42 -27.74 0.47 29.72
N SER A 43 -26.84 0.66 30.69
CA SER A 43 -25.39 0.39 30.55
C SER A 43 -25.05 -1.10 30.51
N ASP A 44 -25.89 -1.98 31.06
CA ASP A 44 -25.72 -3.44 30.93
C ASP A 44 -26.20 -3.93 29.55
N TYR A 45 -26.91 -3.08 28.80
CA TYR A 45 -27.47 -3.36 27.47
C TYR A 45 -26.71 -2.67 26.32
N GLU A 46 -25.57 -2.02 26.58
CA GLU A 46 -24.55 -1.81 25.54
C GLU A 46 -23.84 -3.13 25.25
N ALA A 47 -24.61 -4.11 24.74
CA ALA A 47 -24.08 -5.22 23.99
C ALA A 47 -23.44 -4.64 22.72
N ILE A 48 -22.17 -4.24 22.84
CA ILE A 48 -21.25 -4.23 21.71
C ILE A 48 -21.48 -5.59 21.02
N PRO A 49 -21.90 -5.62 19.73
CA PRO A 49 -22.06 -6.90 19.06
C PRO A 49 -20.77 -7.71 19.20
N PRO A 50 -20.82 -9.05 19.18
CA PRO A 50 -19.63 -9.83 18.93
C PRO A 50 -19.19 -9.58 17.48
N LEU A 51 -18.61 -8.41 17.23
CA LEU A 51 -17.54 -8.26 16.27
C LEU A 51 -16.56 -9.37 16.60
N VAL A 52 -16.19 -10.16 15.61
CA VAL A 52 -14.89 -10.80 15.62
C VAL A 52 -13.92 -9.64 15.49
N THR A 53 -13.46 -9.13 16.62
CA THR A 53 -12.49 -8.04 16.63
C THR A 53 -11.18 -8.63 16.13
N THR A 54 -10.56 -8.01 15.13
CA THR A 54 -9.25 -8.45 14.60
C THR A 54 -8.17 -8.48 15.71
N VAL A 55 -8.36 -7.70 16.78
CA VAL A 55 -7.55 -7.73 18.00
C VAL A 55 -7.71 -8.98 18.88
N SER A 56 -8.68 -9.88 18.65
CA SER A 56 -8.78 -11.15 19.41
C SER A 56 -7.98 -12.30 18.80
N SER A 57 -7.64 -12.25 17.51
CA SER A 57 -6.67 -13.18 16.88
C SER A 57 -5.25 -12.61 16.81
N GLY A 58 -5.10 -11.28 16.78
CA GLY A 58 -3.81 -10.64 16.56
C GLY A 58 -3.37 -10.64 15.10
N ASP A 59 -4.29 -10.91 14.16
CA ASP A 59 -4.01 -10.84 12.73
C ASP A 59 -4.19 -9.40 12.22
N MET A 60 -3.13 -8.85 11.65
CA MET A 60 -3.14 -7.56 10.96
C MET A 60 -2.54 -7.72 9.56
N PRO A 61 -3.00 -6.97 8.56
CA PRO A 61 -2.39 -7.00 7.23
C PRO A 61 -0.90 -6.65 7.34
N ASN A 62 -0.05 -7.51 6.78
CA ASN A 62 1.37 -7.25 6.58
C ASN A 62 1.53 -6.47 5.27
N VAL A 63 2.00 -5.22 5.35
CA VAL A 63 2.16 -4.35 4.19
C VAL A 63 3.63 -3.99 4.01
N MET A 64 4.28 -4.51 2.96
CA MET A 64 5.57 -4.00 2.50
C MET A 64 5.33 -2.85 1.53
N VAL A 65 5.75 -1.64 1.87
CA VAL A 65 5.83 -0.54 0.90
C VAL A 65 7.22 -0.57 0.26
N ILE A 66 7.25 -0.70 -1.06
CA ILE A 66 8.44 -0.60 -1.88
C ILE A 66 8.45 0.78 -2.52
N LEU A 67 9.43 1.61 -2.16
CA LEU A 67 9.59 2.97 -2.67
C LEU A 67 10.77 3.03 -3.64
N ASP A 68 10.54 3.62 -4.81
CA ASP A 68 11.59 3.97 -5.76
C ASP A 68 12.61 4.95 -5.16
N ASN A 69 13.88 4.59 -5.28
CA ASN A 69 15.04 5.36 -4.84
C ASN A 69 16.12 5.38 -5.94
N SER A 70 15.73 5.26 -7.21
CA SER A 70 16.61 5.43 -8.37
C SER A 70 16.97 6.91 -8.60
N ASN A 71 17.82 7.22 -9.58
CA ASN A 71 18.27 8.59 -9.84
C ASN A 71 17.11 9.52 -10.29
N SER A 72 16.16 9.02 -11.09
CA SER A 72 14.98 9.78 -11.59
C SER A 72 14.13 10.42 -10.50
N MET A 73 14.19 9.88 -9.27
CA MET A 73 13.45 10.41 -8.13
C MET A 73 13.96 11.79 -7.63
N ASP A 74 15.10 12.28 -8.14
CA ASP A 74 15.59 13.67 -7.97
C ASP A 74 14.83 14.71 -8.81
N GLU A 75 14.01 14.25 -9.76
CA GLU A 75 13.20 15.10 -10.64
C GLU A 75 11.94 15.60 -9.94
N ALA A 76 11.37 16.69 -10.45
CA ALA A 76 9.97 17.03 -10.24
C ALA A 76 9.07 16.16 -11.13
N PRO A 77 7.75 16.09 -10.89
CA PRO A 77 6.81 15.41 -11.79
C PRO A 77 6.76 15.93 -13.24
N SER A 78 7.45 17.03 -13.54
CA SER A 78 7.63 17.61 -14.88
C SER A 78 8.86 17.08 -15.63
N GLY A 79 9.67 16.20 -15.01
CA GLY A 79 11.00 15.74 -15.47
C GLY A 79 12.16 16.68 -15.09
N GLU A 80 11.87 17.91 -14.68
CA GLU A 80 12.91 18.90 -14.33
C GLU A 80 13.69 18.44 -13.10
N ALA A 81 15.02 18.50 -13.16
CA ALA A 81 15.86 18.18 -12.00
C ALA A 81 15.68 19.24 -10.91
N VAL A 82 15.27 18.82 -9.70
CA VAL A 82 15.03 19.74 -8.57
C VAL A 82 15.77 19.38 -7.29
N GLY A 83 16.30 18.16 -7.20
CA GLY A 83 17.06 17.64 -6.05
C GLY A 83 16.17 16.90 -5.06
N SER A 84 16.69 15.82 -4.48
CA SER A 84 15.93 14.95 -3.55
C SER A 84 15.73 15.51 -2.15
N ASP A 85 16.25 16.70 -1.86
CA ASP A 85 15.90 17.51 -0.69
C ASP A 85 14.82 18.57 -0.98
N ASN A 86 14.37 18.67 -2.24
CA ASN A 86 13.37 19.63 -2.68
C ASN A 86 11.94 19.08 -2.48
N PRO A 87 11.04 19.80 -1.78
CA PRO A 87 9.65 19.37 -1.59
C PRO A 87 8.83 19.19 -2.88
N GLY A 88 9.30 19.70 -4.01
CA GLY A 88 8.72 19.47 -5.33
C GLY A 88 9.22 18.22 -6.06
N SER A 89 10.23 17.52 -5.52
CA SER A 89 10.76 16.28 -6.11
C SER A 89 9.79 15.11 -5.98
N LYS A 90 9.91 14.14 -6.89
CA LYS A 90 9.17 12.88 -6.83
C LYS A 90 9.48 12.15 -5.52
N SER A 91 10.74 12.10 -5.09
CA SER A 91 11.15 11.48 -3.82
C SER A 91 10.47 12.10 -2.61
N GLU A 92 10.56 13.41 -2.42
CA GLU A 92 9.93 14.06 -1.26
C GLU A 92 8.40 13.97 -1.32
N ILE A 93 7.78 14.09 -2.50
CA ILE A 93 6.34 13.90 -2.65
C ILE A 93 5.92 12.48 -2.25
N ALA A 94 6.66 11.45 -2.66
CA ALA A 94 6.36 10.06 -2.33
C ALA A 94 6.60 9.75 -0.85
N ARG A 95 7.71 10.24 -0.28
CA ARG A 95 8.01 10.14 1.15
C ARG A 95 6.90 10.73 2.02
N ASN A 96 6.55 12.00 1.80
CA ASN A 96 5.49 12.67 2.55
C ASN A 96 4.13 11.95 2.42
N ALA A 97 3.81 11.41 1.24
CA ALA A 97 2.58 10.64 1.03
C ALA A 97 2.58 9.29 1.78
N ILE A 98 3.74 8.64 1.96
CA ILE A 98 3.87 7.43 2.78
C ILE A 98 3.88 7.76 4.28
N GLU A 99 4.51 8.86 4.71
CA GLU A 99 4.44 9.35 6.10
C GLU A 99 3.00 9.72 6.52
N ASP A 100 2.21 10.27 5.60
CA ASP A 100 0.76 10.42 5.75
C ASP A 100 0.09 9.05 5.98
N MET A 101 0.47 7.99 5.27
CA MET A 101 -0.13 6.66 5.47
C MET A 101 0.28 6.05 6.81
N VAL A 102 1.56 6.15 7.19
CA VAL A 102 2.07 5.75 8.51
C VAL A 102 1.24 6.38 9.62
N SER A 103 0.93 7.68 9.49
CA SER A 103 0.16 8.44 10.47
C SER A 103 -1.34 8.07 10.49
N ASN A 104 -1.94 7.78 9.34
CA ASN A 104 -3.39 7.50 9.24
C ASN A 104 -3.76 6.03 9.55
N PHE A 105 -2.85 5.08 9.33
CA PHE A 105 -3.08 3.64 9.49
C PHE A 105 -2.38 3.03 10.72
N GLN A 106 -1.82 3.87 11.59
CA GLN A 106 -1.16 3.46 12.84
C GLN A 106 -2.07 2.58 13.70
N ASN A 107 -1.51 1.48 14.24
CA ASN A 107 -2.19 0.45 15.03
C ASN A 107 -3.33 -0.31 14.32
N GLN A 108 -3.44 -0.22 12.98
CA GLN A 108 -4.43 -0.97 12.19
C GLN A 108 -3.79 -2.00 11.25
N ILE A 109 -2.48 -1.88 11.01
CA ILE A 109 -1.70 -2.69 10.07
C ILE A 109 -0.34 -3.04 10.67
N ARG A 110 0.34 -4.00 10.06
CA ARG A 110 1.80 -4.16 10.15
C ARG A 110 2.42 -3.56 8.90
N MET A 111 3.53 -2.84 9.04
CA MET A 111 4.12 -2.10 7.93
C MET A 111 5.64 -2.22 7.93
N GLY A 112 6.20 -2.48 6.75
CA GLY A 112 7.63 -2.45 6.47
C GLY A 112 7.95 -1.50 5.32
N LEU A 113 9.23 -1.18 5.17
CA LEU A 113 9.75 -0.31 4.12
C LEU A 113 10.92 -0.98 3.40
N MET A 114 10.79 -1.08 2.08
CA MET A 114 11.81 -1.54 1.15
C MET A 114 12.07 -0.46 0.10
N ALA A 115 13.27 -0.44 -0.46
CA ALA A 115 13.60 0.30 -1.67
C ALA A 115 14.53 -0.55 -2.55
N TYR A 116 15.04 -0.02 -3.66
CA TYR A 116 15.98 -0.77 -4.50
C TYR A 116 17.35 -0.88 -3.83
N GLN A 117 18.03 -2.01 -4.08
CA GLN A 117 19.40 -2.20 -3.61
C GLN A 117 20.34 -1.26 -4.37
N GLN A 118 21.24 -0.62 -3.63
CA GLN A 118 22.17 0.38 -4.16
C GLN A 118 23.62 -0.05 -3.92
N GLU A 119 24.47 0.21 -4.91
CA GLU A 119 25.92 0.06 -4.81
C GLU A 119 26.64 1.26 -5.44
N ASN A 120 27.96 1.35 -5.23
CA ASN A 120 28.84 2.34 -5.88
C ASN A 120 28.42 3.82 -5.75
N ILE A 121 27.63 4.13 -4.71
CA ILE A 121 27.02 5.44 -4.48
C ILE A 121 28.10 6.51 -4.30
N THR A 122 28.03 7.57 -5.10
CA THR A 122 28.91 8.75 -5.02
C THR A 122 28.09 10.01 -4.80
N SER A 123 28.67 11.01 -4.13
CA SER A 123 28.12 12.37 -4.14
C SER A 123 28.45 13.03 -5.49
N ARG A 124 27.46 13.70 -6.07
CA ARG A 124 27.52 14.42 -7.35
C ARG A 124 26.83 15.77 -7.24
N HIS A 125 26.97 16.57 -8.29
CA HIS A 125 26.29 17.84 -8.48
C HIS A 125 25.22 17.67 -9.56
N LEU A 126 23.98 17.99 -9.20
CA LEU A 126 22.80 17.92 -10.06
C LEU A 126 22.60 19.24 -10.80
N HIS A 127 22.24 19.14 -12.09
CA HIS A 127 21.92 20.27 -12.94
C HIS A 127 20.61 19.97 -13.68
N ASN A 128 19.76 20.98 -13.86
CA ASN A 128 18.56 20.88 -14.71
C ASN A 128 18.97 21.27 -16.12
N SER A 129 18.92 20.32 -17.06
CA SER A 129 19.44 20.49 -18.42
C SER A 129 18.31 20.51 -19.43
N ALA A 130 18.05 21.67 -20.04
CA ALA A 130 17.07 21.87 -21.09
C ALA A 130 17.67 21.52 -22.47
N TYR A 131 16.90 20.77 -23.25
CA TYR A 131 17.29 20.22 -24.56
C TYR A 131 16.62 20.96 -25.72
N ASP A 132 17.27 20.91 -26.88
CA ASP A 132 16.91 21.62 -28.11
C ASP A 132 16.33 23.01 -27.86
N VAL A 133 17.11 23.87 -27.19
CA VAL A 133 16.62 25.16 -26.73
C VAL A 133 16.60 26.21 -27.83
N SER A 134 15.68 27.15 -27.73
CA SER A 134 15.61 28.33 -28.59
C SER A 134 15.72 29.61 -27.76
N TYR A 135 16.50 30.58 -28.25
CA TYR A 135 16.62 31.92 -27.69
C TYR A 135 15.64 32.90 -28.35
N ASP A 136 15.08 32.57 -29.52
CA ASP A 136 14.14 33.42 -30.25
C ASP A 136 12.75 33.44 -29.56
N PRO A 137 12.25 34.60 -29.10
CA PRO A 137 10.93 34.69 -28.46
C PRO A 137 9.77 34.41 -29.42
N ALA A 138 9.97 34.43 -30.75
CA ALA A 138 8.95 34.03 -31.72
C ALA A 138 8.63 32.53 -31.68
N ASN A 139 9.53 31.72 -31.11
CA ASN A 139 9.36 30.27 -30.98
C ASN A 139 8.61 29.87 -29.69
N TYR A 140 8.21 30.81 -28.84
CA TYR A 140 7.53 30.51 -27.57
C TYR A 140 6.00 30.58 -27.64
N ASP A 141 5.34 29.51 -27.21
CA ASP A 141 3.90 29.50 -26.94
C ASP A 141 3.61 28.63 -25.70
N SER A 142 3.27 29.29 -24.58
CA SER A 142 2.89 28.65 -23.32
C SER A 142 1.69 27.68 -23.40
N THR A 143 0.93 27.69 -24.50
CA THR A 143 -0.23 26.83 -24.74
C THR A 143 0.08 25.68 -25.71
N TYR A 144 1.32 25.57 -26.18
CA TYR A 144 1.75 24.49 -27.08
C TYR A 144 1.72 23.12 -26.39
N THR A 145 1.03 22.16 -27.00
CA THR A 145 0.94 20.76 -26.55
C THR A 145 1.27 19.77 -27.68
N GLY A 146 2.10 20.17 -28.64
CA GLY A 146 2.51 19.32 -29.75
C GLY A 146 3.73 18.44 -29.41
N ASN A 147 4.44 17.99 -30.44
CA ASN A 147 5.62 17.15 -30.30
C ASN A 147 6.74 17.86 -29.51
N ARG A 148 7.50 17.07 -28.74
CA ARG A 148 8.68 17.56 -28.02
C ARG A 148 9.75 18.11 -28.97
N ASP A 149 10.04 17.37 -30.04
CA ASP A 149 10.75 17.85 -31.21
C ASP A 149 9.82 18.78 -32.01
N SER A 150 10.11 20.07 -31.88
CA SER A 150 9.41 21.13 -32.57
C SER A 150 10.18 22.44 -32.42
N LEU A 151 10.09 23.29 -33.45
CA LEU A 151 10.52 24.68 -33.35
C LEU A 151 9.74 25.44 -32.26
N THR A 152 8.46 25.12 -32.04
CA THR A 152 7.64 25.78 -31.01
C THR A 152 7.91 25.17 -29.63
N LYS A 153 8.15 26.03 -28.65
CA LYS A 153 8.56 25.69 -27.29
C LYS A 153 7.50 26.11 -26.27
N ALA A 154 7.08 25.17 -25.41
CA ALA A 154 6.02 25.39 -24.41
C ALA A 154 6.54 25.99 -23.09
N LYS A 155 7.77 25.67 -22.71
CA LYS A 155 8.41 26.11 -21.46
C LYS A 155 9.44 27.20 -21.73
N ARG A 156 9.74 28.01 -20.70
CA ARG A 156 10.81 29.00 -20.76
C ARG A 156 11.46 29.27 -19.40
N TYR A 157 12.74 29.59 -19.43
CA TYR A 157 13.54 29.97 -18.27
C TYR A 157 14.18 31.36 -18.50
N PRO A 158 14.19 32.30 -17.53
CA PRO A 158 14.82 33.61 -17.71
C PRO A 158 16.33 33.48 -17.92
N ASN A 159 16.92 34.02 -19.00
CA ASN A 159 18.34 33.85 -19.26
C ASN A 159 19.19 34.54 -18.18
N PRO A 160 19.95 33.80 -17.34
CA PRO A 160 20.69 34.38 -16.21
C PRO A 160 21.88 35.26 -16.66
N THR A 161 22.24 35.20 -17.94
CA THR A 161 23.35 35.99 -18.53
C THR A 161 22.89 37.08 -19.49
N SER A 162 21.58 37.21 -19.74
CA SER A 162 21.02 38.21 -20.66
C SER A 162 19.66 38.72 -20.13
N SER A 163 19.69 39.89 -19.48
CA SER A 163 18.53 40.40 -18.74
C SER A 163 17.39 40.82 -19.68
N GLY A 164 16.24 40.16 -19.53
CA GLY A 164 15.05 40.36 -20.36
C GLY A 164 14.83 39.27 -21.41
N ASP A 165 15.87 38.50 -21.72
CA ASP A 165 15.80 37.37 -22.65
C ASP A 165 15.46 36.06 -21.91
N TYR A 166 15.07 35.04 -22.66
CA TYR A 166 14.66 33.73 -22.15
C TYR A 166 15.31 32.60 -22.95
N VAL A 167 15.42 31.45 -22.31
CA VAL A 167 15.73 30.16 -22.93
C VAL A 167 14.41 29.39 -23.03
N HIS A 168 13.98 29.03 -24.24
CA HIS A 168 12.70 28.35 -24.49
C HIS A 168 12.97 26.87 -24.82
N TYR A 169 12.17 25.97 -24.25
CA TYR A 169 12.39 24.52 -24.35
C TYR A 169 11.08 23.73 -24.26
N ASN A 170 11.15 22.44 -24.59
CA ASN A 170 10.06 21.47 -24.37
C ASN A 170 10.44 20.40 -23.34
N VAL A 171 11.69 19.93 -23.39
CA VAL A 171 12.24 18.87 -22.53
C VAL A 171 13.38 19.43 -21.68
N SER A 172 13.45 18.96 -20.45
CA SER A 172 14.53 19.28 -19.51
C SER A 172 14.65 18.16 -18.48
N LEU A 173 15.84 17.60 -18.34
CA LEU A 173 16.11 16.39 -17.56
C LEU A 173 17.43 16.51 -16.77
N PRO A 174 17.72 15.60 -15.82
CA PRO A 174 18.94 15.63 -15.00
C PRO A 174 20.26 15.58 -15.77
N LEU A 175 21.23 16.38 -15.31
CA LEU A 175 22.64 16.25 -15.68
C LEU A 175 23.51 16.10 -14.40
N TYR A 176 24.02 14.89 -14.20
CA TYR A 176 24.87 14.52 -13.08
C TYR A 176 26.36 14.78 -13.39
N SER A 177 27.05 15.50 -12.51
CA SER A 177 28.48 15.84 -12.69
C SER A 177 29.30 15.59 -11.43
N SER A 178 30.60 15.28 -11.60
CA SER A 178 31.58 15.22 -10.50
C SER A 178 32.07 16.60 -10.02
N SER A 179 31.61 17.69 -10.64
CA SER A 179 31.87 19.07 -10.22
C SER A 179 30.67 19.97 -10.52
N ASN A 180 30.48 21.02 -9.73
CA ASN A 180 29.48 22.04 -10.00
C ASN A 180 29.86 22.78 -11.30
N LEU A 181 29.08 22.54 -12.37
CA LEU A 181 29.27 23.15 -13.69
C LEU A 181 28.63 24.55 -13.76
N GLY A 182 27.95 25.00 -12.71
CA GLY A 182 27.14 26.22 -12.70
C GLY A 182 26.14 26.26 -13.85
N THR A 183 25.86 27.46 -14.35
CA THR A 183 25.12 27.63 -15.62
C THR A 183 26.05 27.47 -16.81
N ALA A 184 25.63 26.79 -17.87
CA ALA A 184 26.27 26.89 -19.19
C ALA A 184 25.26 26.89 -20.35
N PHE A 185 25.74 27.34 -21.51
CA PHE A 185 25.04 27.30 -22.78
C PHE A 185 25.95 26.58 -23.76
N CYS A 186 25.42 25.56 -24.45
CA CYS A 186 26.19 24.81 -25.43
C CYS A 186 25.49 24.76 -26.78
N TYR A 187 26.26 24.42 -27.80
CA TYR A 187 25.73 24.06 -29.10
C TYR A 187 26.57 22.92 -29.70
N SER A 188 25.94 22.13 -30.58
CA SER A 188 26.59 21.16 -31.47
C SER A 188 26.25 21.54 -32.92
N ASP A 189 27.16 21.31 -33.85
CA ASP A 189 26.92 21.49 -35.29
C ASP A 189 26.45 20.21 -36.01
N THR A 190 26.37 19.09 -35.28
CA THR A 190 25.97 17.78 -35.81
C THR A 190 24.71 17.19 -35.13
N ALA A 191 24.33 17.71 -33.95
CA ALA A 191 23.22 17.17 -33.15
C ALA A 191 21.84 17.48 -33.77
N ASP A 192 20.96 16.49 -33.71
CA ASP A 192 19.60 16.49 -34.26
C ASP A 192 18.64 15.86 -33.24
N PHE A 193 17.76 16.67 -32.65
CA PHE A 193 17.01 16.30 -31.46
C PHE A 193 16.09 15.10 -31.68
N ASP A 194 15.76 14.38 -30.59
CA ASP A 194 14.92 13.18 -30.62
C ASP A 194 15.53 12.06 -31.48
N ASN A 195 16.81 11.80 -31.20
CA ASN A 195 17.66 10.71 -31.72
C ASN A 195 18.24 10.91 -33.13
N GLY A 196 17.68 11.75 -33.99
CA GLY A 196 18.23 12.01 -35.34
C GLY A 196 18.53 10.74 -36.16
N SER A 197 19.81 10.33 -36.20
CA SER A 197 20.28 9.07 -36.84
C SER A 197 20.94 8.07 -35.88
N GLU A 198 20.89 8.35 -34.58
CA GLU A 198 21.53 7.60 -33.52
C GLU A 198 20.70 6.38 -33.08
N THR A 199 21.38 5.37 -32.54
CA THR A 199 20.76 4.16 -32.00
C THR A 199 21.48 3.71 -30.73
N VAL A 200 20.82 2.88 -29.92
CA VAL A 200 21.39 2.35 -28.67
C VAL A 200 22.70 1.61 -28.95
N GLY A 201 23.80 2.11 -28.37
CA GLY A 201 25.17 1.61 -28.60
C GLY A 201 25.92 2.25 -29.77
N SER A 202 25.30 3.16 -30.52
CA SER A 202 25.90 3.92 -31.61
C SER A 202 25.67 5.45 -31.52
N GLY A 203 25.40 5.96 -30.32
CA GLY A 203 25.29 7.37 -29.97
C GLY A 203 24.93 7.52 -28.48
N PRO A 204 24.94 8.74 -27.91
CA PRO A 204 25.28 10.00 -28.57
C PRO A 204 26.75 10.21 -28.88
N TRP A 205 27.06 10.67 -30.09
CA TRP A 205 28.44 11.03 -30.49
C TRP A 205 28.66 12.52 -30.72
N ASP A 206 27.64 13.36 -30.53
CA ASP A 206 27.73 14.80 -30.76
C ASP A 206 28.65 15.54 -29.80
N GLU A 207 29.51 16.39 -30.37
CA GLU A 207 30.55 17.09 -29.62
C GLU A 207 30.18 18.56 -29.40
N TYR A 208 29.62 18.83 -28.22
CA TYR A 208 29.11 20.13 -27.82
C TYR A 208 30.22 21.09 -27.39
N ARG A 209 30.13 22.35 -27.81
CA ARG A 209 30.97 23.47 -27.33
C ARG A 209 30.20 24.29 -26.31
N CYS A 210 30.79 24.47 -25.13
CA CYS A 210 30.09 25.01 -23.96
C CYS A 210 30.70 26.32 -23.44
N PHE A 211 29.81 27.24 -23.07
CA PHE A 211 30.10 28.64 -22.76
C PHE A 211 29.44 29.05 -21.45
N GLY A 212 30.08 29.95 -20.70
CA GLY A 212 29.51 30.50 -19.48
C GLY A 212 28.52 31.65 -19.70
N THR A 213 28.24 32.03 -20.94
CA THR A 213 27.43 33.21 -21.29
C THR A 213 26.85 33.07 -22.69
N LYS A 214 25.56 33.35 -22.83
CA LYS A 214 24.84 33.52 -24.11
C LYS A 214 23.93 34.72 -24.00
N THR A 215 24.16 35.75 -24.81
CA THR A 215 23.33 36.95 -24.87
C THR A 215 22.43 36.99 -26.11
N GLY A 216 21.35 37.75 -26.00
CA GLY A 216 20.38 37.97 -27.07
C GLY A 216 19.59 36.73 -27.50
N ASP A 217 18.73 36.95 -28.48
CA ASP A 217 17.67 36.09 -29.00
C ASP A 217 18.10 35.19 -30.18
N SER A 218 19.35 35.25 -30.61
CA SER A 218 19.78 34.54 -31.83
C SER A 218 19.95 33.03 -31.65
N ASP A 219 19.29 32.27 -32.54
CA ASP A 219 19.46 30.82 -32.77
C ASP A 219 20.44 30.51 -33.93
N ALA A 220 21.22 31.49 -34.39
CA ALA A 220 22.18 31.31 -35.47
C ALA A 220 23.32 30.37 -35.01
N LEU A 221 23.50 29.25 -35.72
CA LEU A 221 24.54 28.27 -35.39
C LEU A 221 25.94 28.86 -35.62
N PRO A 222 26.82 28.89 -34.60
CA PRO A 222 28.19 29.35 -34.80
C PRO A 222 29.03 28.29 -35.53
N THR A 223 29.72 28.69 -36.59
CA THR A 223 30.83 27.90 -37.14
C THR A 223 32.04 27.99 -36.22
N TYR A 224 32.84 26.94 -36.05
CA TYR A 224 34.02 26.99 -35.19
C TYR A 224 35.26 26.33 -35.81
N SER A 225 36.41 26.61 -35.19
CA SER A 225 37.66 25.90 -35.39
C SER A 225 37.99 25.09 -34.14
N SER A 226 38.87 24.09 -34.22
CA SER A 226 39.30 23.21 -33.11
C SER A 226 40.10 23.91 -31.99
N SER A 227 39.85 25.20 -31.74
CA SER A 227 40.49 26.01 -30.72
C SER A 227 39.67 26.11 -29.43
N ASN A 228 40.40 26.12 -28.31
CA ASN A 228 39.86 26.21 -26.95
C ASN A 228 39.65 27.67 -26.49
N SER A 229 38.97 28.46 -27.33
CA SER A 229 38.65 29.86 -27.06
C SER A 229 37.38 30.28 -27.79
N THR A 230 36.72 31.35 -27.31
CA THR A 230 35.59 31.94 -28.02
C THR A 230 36.00 32.45 -29.40
N GLN A 231 35.22 32.10 -30.43
CA GLN A 231 35.42 32.45 -31.84
C GLN A 231 34.63 33.72 -32.24
N PRO A 232 34.95 34.38 -33.38
CA PRO A 232 34.21 35.55 -33.84
C PRO A 232 32.74 35.28 -34.17
N SER A 233 32.44 34.11 -34.76
CA SER A 233 31.10 33.59 -35.05
C SER A 233 30.30 33.33 -33.77
N GLU A 234 30.90 32.66 -32.79
CA GLU A 234 30.32 32.42 -31.46
C GLU A 234 30.00 33.76 -30.78
N SER A 235 30.93 34.71 -30.82
CA SER A 235 30.73 36.07 -30.29
C SER A 235 29.59 36.82 -30.98
N ALA A 236 29.45 36.66 -32.31
CA ALA A 236 28.38 37.28 -33.08
C ALA A 236 27.00 36.67 -32.79
N ALA A 237 26.95 35.39 -32.41
CA ALA A 237 25.75 34.71 -31.90
C ALA A 237 25.52 34.94 -30.38
N GLY A 238 26.31 35.79 -29.73
CA GLY A 238 26.17 36.15 -28.31
C GLY A 238 26.85 35.21 -27.32
N TYR A 239 27.57 34.17 -27.78
CA TYR A 239 28.33 33.26 -26.90
C TYR A 239 29.66 33.88 -26.45
N SER A 240 29.99 33.75 -25.17
CA SER A 240 31.29 34.15 -24.64
C SER A 240 31.68 33.33 -23.40
N ASN A 241 32.93 33.49 -22.92
CA ASN A 241 33.48 32.71 -21.82
C ASN A 241 33.47 31.20 -22.12
N TYR A 242 34.15 30.78 -23.19
CA TYR A 242 34.37 29.37 -23.52
C TYR A 242 34.90 28.59 -22.31
N ARG A 243 34.30 27.43 -22.05
CA ARG A 243 34.67 26.56 -20.91
C ARG A 243 35.34 25.29 -21.38
N PHE A 244 34.65 24.51 -22.19
CA PHE A 244 35.10 23.19 -22.65
C PHE A 244 34.32 22.75 -23.89
N ARG A 245 34.78 21.64 -24.47
CA ARG A 245 34.15 20.91 -25.56
C ARG A 245 34.11 19.43 -25.15
N THR A 246 32.96 18.79 -25.25
CA THR A 246 32.75 17.42 -24.73
C THR A 246 31.56 16.75 -25.41
N GLN A 247 31.48 15.43 -25.31
CA GLN A 247 30.26 14.66 -25.54
C GLN A 247 29.49 14.53 -24.22
N PHE A 248 28.18 14.35 -24.30
CA PHE A 248 27.32 13.99 -23.18
C PHE A 248 26.84 12.54 -23.34
N SER A 249 26.13 11.99 -22.36
CA SER A 249 25.59 10.63 -22.42
C SER A 249 24.22 10.59 -21.75
N PRO A 250 23.27 9.75 -22.22
CA PRO A 250 21.91 9.75 -21.71
C PRO A 250 21.87 9.16 -20.30
N THR A 251 21.03 9.75 -19.46
CA THR A 251 20.62 9.21 -18.18
C THR A 251 19.60 8.08 -18.36
N ASP A 252 19.31 7.35 -17.29
CA ASP A 252 18.15 6.46 -17.19
C ASP A 252 16.83 7.14 -17.61
N SER A 253 16.66 8.40 -17.21
CA SER A 253 15.48 9.21 -17.50
C SER A 253 15.36 9.63 -18.97
N ASP A 254 16.49 9.75 -19.67
CA ASP A 254 16.56 9.93 -21.13
C ASP A 254 16.21 8.62 -21.87
N TYR A 255 16.82 7.50 -21.47
CA TYR A 255 16.52 6.18 -22.05
C TYR A 255 15.05 5.80 -21.89
N ALA A 256 14.44 6.06 -20.73
CA ALA A 256 13.02 5.80 -20.46
C ALA A 256 12.07 6.61 -21.36
N GLN A 257 12.56 7.69 -21.98
CA GLN A 257 11.84 8.53 -22.93
C GLN A 257 12.30 8.32 -24.38
N ASN A 258 13.17 7.34 -24.65
CA ASN A 258 13.82 7.12 -25.94
C ASN A 258 14.44 8.43 -26.47
N LEU A 259 15.32 9.03 -25.67
CA LEU A 259 16.16 10.18 -26.02
C LEU A 259 17.63 9.75 -25.99
N LEU A 260 18.28 9.81 -27.14
CA LEU A 260 19.72 9.57 -27.31
C LEU A 260 20.44 10.89 -27.65
N ASP A 261 19.84 11.73 -28.50
CA ASP A 261 20.35 13.05 -28.87
C ASP A 261 19.58 14.17 -28.16
N PHE A 262 20.34 15.15 -27.64
CA PHE A 262 19.88 16.31 -26.87
C PHE A 262 19.61 17.56 -27.72
N GLY A 263 19.92 17.50 -29.03
CA GLY A 263 19.61 18.55 -29.99
C GLY A 263 20.60 19.70 -30.04
N ARG A 264 20.40 20.58 -31.02
CA ARG A 264 21.42 21.55 -31.47
C ARG A 264 21.90 22.53 -30.40
N PHE A 265 21.05 22.89 -29.45
CA PHE A 265 21.36 23.86 -28.40
C PHE A 265 20.98 23.30 -27.02
N LEU A 266 21.91 23.39 -26.07
CA LEU A 266 21.68 22.99 -24.67
C LEU A 266 21.82 24.18 -23.74
N PHE A 267 21.06 24.16 -22.65
CA PHE A 267 21.21 25.06 -21.52
C PHE A 267 21.05 24.26 -20.24
N TRP A 268 21.87 24.53 -19.23
CA TRP A 268 21.62 24.00 -17.90
C TRP A 268 21.95 24.99 -16.80
N GLU A 269 21.37 24.75 -15.63
CA GLU A 269 21.68 25.42 -14.37
C GLU A 269 22.02 24.41 -13.27
N TYR A 270 22.86 24.81 -12.31
CA TYR A 270 23.13 24.00 -11.13
C TYR A 270 21.96 24.08 -10.14
N VAL A 271 21.51 22.91 -9.70
CA VAL A 271 20.34 22.73 -8.82
C VAL A 271 20.79 22.54 -7.38
N GLY A 272 21.68 21.57 -7.14
CA GLY A 272 22.09 21.16 -5.81
C GLY A 272 23.09 20.00 -5.83
N ASP A 273 23.43 19.53 -4.64
CA ASP A 273 24.17 18.28 -4.49
C ASP A 273 23.19 17.10 -4.56
N THR A 274 23.67 15.92 -4.93
CA THR A 274 22.87 14.69 -4.92
C THR A 274 23.73 13.45 -4.66
N TRP A 275 23.07 12.33 -4.35
CA TRP A 275 23.64 11.00 -4.43
C TRP A 275 23.44 10.43 -5.85
N PHE A 276 24.34 9.57 -6.29
CA PHE A 276 24.28 9.03 -7.64
C PHE A 276 24.98 7.68 -7.72
N SER A 277 24.34 6.76 -8.45
CA SER A 277 24.99 5.57 -8.99
C SER A 277 24.44 5.29 -10.37
N ASN A 278 25.28 4.82 -11.28
CA ASN A 278 24.88 4.38 -12.63
C ASN A 278 24.91 2.85 -12.76
N THR A 279 24.86 2.16 -11.63
CA THR A 279 24.69 0.70 -11.53
C THR A 279 23.65 0.38 -10.46
N SER A 280 23.10 -0.82 -10.53
CA SER A 280 22.30 -1.43 -9.47
C SER A 280 22.70 -2.91 -9.41
N PRO A 281 22.68 -3.57 -8.25
CA PRO A 281 22.96 -5.00 -8.18
C PRO A 281 21.77 -5.87 -8.65
N GLY A 282 20.61 -5.26 -8.94
CA GLY A 282 19.44 -5.94 -9.49
C GLY A 282 18.36 -6.38 -8.49
N ARG A 283 18.61 -6.27 -7.17
CA ARG A 283 17.71 -6.74 -6.09
C ARG A 283 17.11 -5.58 -5.28
N GLY A 284 16.30 -5.90 -4.26
CA GLY A 284 15.75 -4.94 -3.30
C GLY A 284 16.56 -4.85 -2.00
N TYR A 285 16.20 -3.89 -1.13
CA TYR A 285 16.75 -3.76 0.22
C TYR A 285 15.63 -3.54 1.25
N VAL A 286 15.50 -4.44 2.23
CA VAL A 286 14.59 -4.26 3.38
C VAL A 286 15.21 -3.26 4.35
N HIS A 287 14.74 -2.01 4.32
CA HIS A 287 15.24 -0.95 5.21
C HIS A 287 14.60 -0.97 6.59
N VAL A 288 13.32 -1.35 6.67
CA VAL A 288 12.58 -1.58 7.90
C VAL A 288 11.75 -2.85 7.72
N PRO A 289 12.02 -3.95 8.43
CA PRO A 289 11.20 -5.16 8.39
C PRO A 289 9.74 -4.86 8.78
N ILE A 290 8.80 -5.70 8.34
CA ILE A 290 7.40 -5.61 8.74
C ILE A 290 7.27 -5.92 10.23
N ASP A 291 6.70 -4.98 10.98
CA ASP A 291 6.29 -5.13 12.38
C ASP A 291 4.98 -4.35 12.61
N ASP A 292 4.35 -4.54 13.77
CA ASP A 292 3.14 -3.82 14.19
C ASP A 292 3.38 -2.30 14.08
N LEU A 293 2.50 -1.57 13.39
CA LEU A 293 2.69 -0.14 13.13
C LEU A 293 2.31 0.70 14.37
N ASP A 294 3.14 0.60 15.42
CA ASP A 294 3.07 1.36 16.66
C ASP A 294 3.83 2.71 16.54
N THR A 295 4.12 3.38 17.65
CA THR A 295 4.94 4.61 17.65
C THR A 295 6.42 4.36 17.38
N THR A 296 6.92 3.16 17.69
CA THR A 296 8.32 2.76 17.50
C THR A 296 8.57 2.51 16.02
N GLN A 297 7.73 1.68 15.40
CA GLN A 297 7.80 1.32 13.99
C GLN A 297 7.57 2.53 13.08
N ALA A 298 6.56 3.35 13.39
CA ALA A 298 6.35 4.63 12.71
C ALA A 298 7.59 5.54 12.78
N SER A 299 8.29 5.58 13.91
CA SER A 299 9.53 6.37 14.04
C SER A 299 10.70 5.80 13.24
N GLN A 300 10.77 4.49 13.01
CA GLN A 300 11.82 3.88 12.17
C GLN A 300 11.55 4.17 10.68
N ILE A 301 10.30 4.01 10.25
CA ILE A 301 9.88 4.29 8.87
C ILE A 301 10.06 5.79 8.56
N ASN A 302 9.57 6.69 9.42
CA ASN A 302 9.72 8.14 9.19
C ASN A 302 11.19 8.61 9.26
N ALA A 303 12.05 7.95 10.05
CA ALA A 303 13.49 8.26 10.02
C ALA A 303 14.15 7.90 8.67
N LYS A 304 13.64 6.89 7.96
CA LYS A 304 14.04 6.53 6.60
C LYS A 304 13.40 7.46 5.54
N LEU A 305 12.14 7.84 5.73
CA LEU A 305 11.40 8.69 4.79
C LEU A 305 11.70 10.19 4.91
N ALA A 306 12.34 10.64 5.99
CA ALA A 306 12.72 12.05 6.16
C ALA A 306 13.50 12.63 4.97
N THR A 307 13.50 13.96 4.86
CA THR A 307 14.12 14.70 3.76
C THR A 307 15.57 14.33 3.52
N SER A 308 15.93 14.13 2.25
CA SER A 308 17.28 13.72 1.83
C SER A 308 18.38 14.68 2.30
N GLN A 309 19.59 14.16 2.46
CA GLN A 309 20.77 14.92 2.91
C GLN A 309 22.04 14.44 2.20
N PHE A 310 23.00 15.35 2.00
CA PHE A 310 24.24 15.08 1.26
C PHE A 310 25.52 15.24 2.11
N SER A 311 25.35 15.38 3.43
CA SER A 311 26.44 15.66 4.38
C SER A 311 27.16 14.43 4.91
N THR A 312 26.49 13.28 4.93
CA THR A 312 27.00 12.01 5.46
C THR A 312 26.61 10.87 4.52
N ALA A 313 27.54 9.95 4.25
CA ALA A 313 27.29 8.79 3.40
C ALA A 313 26.47 7.68 4.11
N THR A 314 25.51 8.07 4.94
CA THR A 314 24.57 7.19 5.64
C THR A 314 23.30 6.99 4.84
N ASP A 315 22.73 5.80 4.96
CA ASP A 315 21.50 5.39 4.29
C ASP A 315 20.20 5.81 5.04
N THR A 316 20.35 6.66 6.06
CA THR A 316 19.22 7.21 6.80
C THR A 316 19.42 8.74 6.86
N PRO A 317 18.50 9.54 6.29
CA PRO A 317 17.34 9.12 5.50
C PRO A 317 17.71 8.40 4.19
N LEU A 318 16.73 7.79 3.51
CA LEU A 318 16.94 7.09 2.24
C LEU A 318 17.59 8.01 1.22
N ARG A 319 18.47 7.45 0.38
CA ARG A 319 19.18 8.16 -0.68
C ARG A 319 18.60 7.77 -2.03
N ASN A 320 18.47 8.73 -2.94
CA ASN A 320 18.22 8.44 -4.34
C ASN A 320 19.55 8.14 -5.03
N ALA A 321 19.71 6.97 -5.62
CA ALA A 321 20.89 6.56 -6.39
C ALA A 321 20.64 5.22 -7.08
N GLY A 322 21.16 5.06 -8.29
CA GLY A 322 21.09 3.78 -9.01
C GLY A 322 19.91 3.73 -9.98
N LEU A 323 19.68 2.52 -10.48
CA LEU A 323 18.74 2.21 -11.55
C LEU A 323 17.45 1.59 -10.99
N THR A 324 16.54 1.13 -11.86
CA THR A 324 15.18 0.69 -11.50
C THR A 324 15.01 -0.84 -11.63
N PRO A 325 15.50 -1.67 -10.67
CA PRO A 325 15.45 -3.14 -10.71
C PRO A 325 14.11 -3.71 -10.22
N LEU A 326 12.99 -3.42 -10.90
CA LEU A 326 11.67 -3.84 -10.42
C LEU A 326 11.54 -5.36 -10.23
N GLU A 327 12.17 -6.15 -11.10
CA GLU A 327 12.04 -7.61 -11.12
C GLU A 327 12.67 -8.23 -9.87
N GLY A 328 13.98 -8.01 -9.66
CA GLY A 328 14.69 -8.56 -8.51
C GLY A 328 14.29 -7.88 -7.19
N THR A 329 13.75 -6.66 -7.21
CA THR A 329 13.14 -6.05 -6.01
C THR A 329 11.89 -6.81 -5.57
N LEU A 330 11.00 -7.18 -6.49
CA LEU A 330 9.88 -8.06 -6.15
C LEU A 330 10.36 -9.45 -5.71
N LYS A 331 11.45 -9.98 -6.27
CA LYS A 331 12.04 -11.26 -5.80
C LYS A 331 12.61 -11.14 -4.37
N THR A 332 13.24 -10.03 -3.99
CA THR A 332 13.63 -9.78 -2.59
C THR A 332 12.40 -9.71 -1.66
N ALA A 333 11.30 -9.09 -2.12
CA ALA A 333 10.05 -9.08 -1.35
C ALA A 333 9.47 -10.50 -1.21
N GLN A 334 9.47 -11.29 -2.28
CA GLN A 334 9.05 -12.70 -2.28
C GLN A 334 9.87 -13.53 -1.28
N ASP A 335 11.20 -13.47 -1.36
CA ASP A 335 12.12 -14.12 -0.44
C ASP A 335 11.85 -13.72 1.02
N TYR A 336 11.57 -12.43 1.26
CA TYR A 336 11.23 -11.91 2.58
C TYR A 336 9.92 -12.49 3.14
N PHE A 337 8.83 -12.49 2.36
CA PHE A 337 7.54 -13.07 2.76
C PHE A 337 7.64 -14.59 2.98
N ASN A 338 8.41 -15.30 2.14
CA ASN A 338 8.67 -16.73 2.29
C ASN A 338 9.63 -17.10 3.45
N GLY A 339 10.15 -16.10 4.18
CA GLY A 339 11.05 -16.32 5.30
C GLY A 339 12.43 -16.84 4.90
N THR A 340 12.82 -16.67 3.63
CA THR A 340 14.20 -16.87 3.17
C THR A 340 15.10 -15.91 3.94
N SER A 341 16.24 -16.42 4.45
CA SER A 341 17.23 -15.56 5.10
C SER A 341 17.90 -14.66 4.07
N LEU A 342 17.42 -13.42 3.94
CA LEU A 342 18.03 -12.41 3.06
C LEU A 342 19.52 -12.23 3.37
N PRO A 343 20.36 -11.97 2.34
CA PRO A 343 21.74 -11.60 2.53
C PRO A 343 21.87 -10.17 3.09
N ALA A 344 23.03 -9.84 3.67
CA ALA A 344 23.21 -8.59 4.42
C ALA A 344 23.11 -7.32 3.57
N ASP A 345 23.40 -7.45 2.27
CA ASP A 345 23.29 -6.42 1.26
C ASP A 345 21.86 -6.27 0.70
N GLU A 346 20.92 -7.16 1.00
CA GLU A 346 19.46 -6.99 0.75
C GLU A 346 18.70 -6.55 2.04
N GLY A 347 19.42 -6.14 3.09
CA GLY A 347 18.87 -5.74 4.38
C GLY A 347 18.84 -6.85 5.44
N GLY A 348 19.34 -8.04 5.11
CA GLY A 348 19.36 -9.19 6.01
C GLY A 348 20.43 -9.21 7.10
N PRO A 349 20.42 -10.24 7.98
CA PRO A 349 19.37 -11.25 8.10
C PRO A 349 18.14 -10.65 8.82
N THR A 350 16.98 -10.74 8.19
CA THR A 350 15.69 -10.33 8.75
C THR A 350 14.88 -11.55 9.18
N SER A 351 14.01 -11.40 10.17
CA SER A 351 12.93 -12.36 10.40
C SER A 351 11.84 -12.20 9.34
N ALA A 352 11.19 -13.31 8.98
CA ALA A 352 9.95 -13.29 8.21
C ALA A 352 8.91 -12.33 8.85
N PRO A 353 7.94 -11.81 8.07
CA PRO A 353 6.81 -11.05 8.61
C PRO A 353 6.11 -11.79 9.77
N PRO A 354 5.51 -11.06 10.73
CA PRO A 354 4.68 -11.68 11.76
C PRO A 354 3.56 -12.51 11.11
N ALA A 355 3.56 -13.81 11.38
CA ALA A 355 2.62 -14.74 10.76
C ALA A 355 1.17 -14.36 11.09
N ASN A 356 0.31 -14.43 10.08
CA ASN A 356 -1.13 -14.31 10.24
C ASN A 356 -1.77 -15.69 10.39
N THR A 357 -2.76 -15.79 11.29
CA THR A 357 -3.50 -17.03 11.58
C THR A 357 -4.44 -17.40 10.44
N CYS A 358 -5.04 -16.40 9.78
CA CYS A 358 -5.71 -16.57 8.50
C CYS A 358 -4.78 -16.19 7.35
N SER A 359 -4.76 -17.02 6.31
CA SER A 359 -4.03 -16.77 5.06
C SER A 359 -4.56 -15.54 4.28
N GLY A 360 -3.74 -15.00 3.36
CA GLY A 360 -4.16 -13.94 2.42
C GLY A 360 -4.18 -12.52 2.99
N LYS A 361 -3.32 -12.25 3.99
CA LYS A 361 -3.19 -10.95 4.67
C LYS A 361 -1.85 -10.26 4.38
N ASP A 362 -1.15 -10.70 3.34
CA ASP A 362 0.18 -10.22 2.98
C ASP A 362 0.11 -9.40 1.68
N PHE A 363 0.71 -8.21 1.70
CA PHE A 363 0.55 -7.20 0.65
C PHE A 363 1.87 -6.50 0.34
N VAL A 364 2.11 -6.25 -0.95
CA VAL A 364 3.12 -5.33 -1.47
C VAL A 364 2.43 -4.11 -2.06
N ILE A 365 2.97 -2.93 -1.79
CA ILE A 365 2.62 -1.68 -2.48
C ILE A 365 3.89 -1.18 -3.16
N LEU A 366 3.99 -1.35 -4.48
CA LEU A 366 5.08 -0.84 -5.30
C LEU A 366 4.78 0.58 -5.76
N VAL A 367 5.60 1.55 -5.36
CA VAL A 367 5.54 2.94 -5.83
C VAL A 367 6.76 3.21 -6.69
N THR A 368 6.57 3.35 -8.00
CA THR A 368 7.66 3.60 -8.96
C THR A 368 7.36 4.78 -9.89
N ASP A 369 8.41 5.54 -10.22
CA ASP A 369 8.33 6.61 -11.22
C ASP A 369 8.87 6.18 -12.59
N GLY A 370 9.43 4.98 -12.70
CA GLY A 370 10.11 4.48 -13.88
C GLY A 370 9.55 3.17 -14.44
N LEU A 371 10.15 2.75 -15.55
CA LEU A 371 10.06 1.39 -16.07
C LEU A 371 11.34 0.63 -15.69
N PRO A 372 11.36 -0.72 -15.73
CA PRO A 372 12.58 -1.46 -15.44
C PRO A 372 13.70 -1.04 -16.39
N SER A 373 14.80 -0.58 -15.82
CA SER A 373 16.01 -0.20 -16.57
C SER A 373 17.14 -1.24 -16.43
N VAL A 374 17.00 -2.18 -15.49
CA VAL A 374 17.87 -3.35 -15.32
C VAL A 374 17.07 -4.61 -14.98
N ASP A 375 17.66 -5.78 -15.26
CA ASP A 375 17.18 -7.10 -14.83
C ASP A 375 17.47 -7.40 -13.35
N GLU A 376 17.02 -8.56 -12.84
CA GLU A 376 17.29 -9.03 -11.47
C GLU A 376 18.77 -9.15 -11.08
N ASN A 377 19.70 -9.10 -12.05
CA ASN A 377 21.15 -9.22 -11.87
C ASN A 377 21.87 -7.88 -12.06
N GLY A 378 21.14 -6.78 -12.30
CA GLY A 378 21.70 -5.45 -12.52
C GLY A 378 22.16 -5.15 -13.95
N ASN A 379 21.89 -6.03 -14.93
CA ASN A 379 22.24 -5.78 -16.33
C ASN A 379 21.22 -4.84 -16.97
N ALA A 380 21.69 -3.85 -17.72
CA ALA A 380 20.81 -2.91 -18.44
C ALA A 380 19.87 -3.62 -19.42
N THR A 381 18.58 -3.31 -19.34
CA THR A 381 17.56 -3.95 -20.18
C THR A 381 17.32 -3.16 -21.47
N SER A 382 17.33 -3.85 -22.61
CA SER A 382 17.09 -3.25 -23.94
C SER A 382 15.70 -3.54 -24.52
N ASP A 383 14.91 -4.42 -23.88
CA ASP A 383 13.52 -4.70 -24.23
C ASP A 383 12.63 -4.46 -23.00
N THR A 384 12.06 -3.26 -22.93
CA THR A 384 11.20 -2.85 -21.81
C THR A 384 9.91 -3.67 -21.73
N ALA A 385 9.42 -4.22 -22.85
CA ALA A 385 8.21 -5.05 -22.84
C ALA A 385 8.49 -6.42 -22.21
N GLN A 386 9.63 -7.03 -22.53
CA GLN A 386 10.08 -8.25 -21.86
C GLN A 386 10.34 -7.98 -20.37
N ALA A 387 11.00 -6.87 -20.03
CA ALA A 387 11.27 -6.49 -18.64
C ALA A 387 9.98 -6.41 -17.79
N ILE A 388 8.94 -5.76 -18.31
CA ILE A 388 7.62 -5.67 -17.65
C ILE A 388 6.97 -7.06 -17.51
N ALA A 389 7.11 -7.93 -18.51
CA ALA A 389 6.60 -9.30 -18.44
C ALA A 389 7.33 -10.15 -17.37
N ASP A 390 8.64 -9.95 -17.19
CA ASP A 390 9.44 -10.64 -16.17
C ASP A 390 9.05 -10.16 -14.75
N VAL A 391 8.85 -8.85 -14.55
CA VAL A 391 8.30 -8.29 -13.29
C VAL A 391 6.90 -8.85 -13.01
N ALA A 392 6.04 -8.93 -14.02
CA ALA A 392 4.70 -9.50 -13.89
C ALA A 392 4.74 -11.00 -13.57
N ALA A 393 5.72 -11.76 -14.07
CA ALA A 393 5.91 -13.16 -13.72
C ALA A 393 6.22 -13.34 -12.22
N VAL A 394 7.05 -12.48 -11.62
CA VAL A 394 7.32 -12.48 -10.17
C VAL A 394 6.07 -12.11 -9.38
N ALA A 395 5.38 -11.03 -9.75
CA ALA A 395 4.13 -10.62 -9.10
C ALA A 395 3.06 -11.73 -9.16
N LYS A 396 3.01 -12.49 -10.26
CA LYS A 396 2.15 -13.67 -10.39
C LYS A 396 2.54 -14.81 -9.46
N ASP A 397 3.83 -15.12 -9.35
CA ASP A 397 4.33 -16.20 -8.50
C ASP A 397 4.03 -15.91 -7.01
N MET A 398 4.29 -14.68 -6.57
CA MET A 398 3.92 -14.15 -5.25
C MET A 398 2.42 -14.29 -4.97
N PHE A 399 1.56 -14.05 -5.96
CA PHE A 399 0.11 -14.15 -5.78
C PHE A 399 -0.40 -15.60 -5.79
N ASP A 400 0.02 -16.42 -6.76
CA ASP A 400 -0.46 -17.80 -6.94
C ASP A 400 0.09 -18.76 -5.87
N ASN A 401 1.34 -18.61 -5.46
CA ASN A 401 2.05 -19.57 -4.60
C ASN A 401 2.27 -19.08 -3.17
N ASP A 402 2.55 -17.78 -2.98
CA ASP A 402 2.87 -17.21 -1.66
C ASP A 402 1.69 -16.44 -1.04
N ASN A 403 0.58 -16.27 -1.77
CA ASN A 403 -0.63 -15.54 -1.36
C ASN A 403 -0.39 -14.06 -0.99
N VAL A 404 0.67 -13.46 -1.56
CA VAL A 404 1.02 -12.05 -1.42
C VAL A 404 0.44 -11.26 -2.59
N ARG A 405 -0.38 -10.24 -2.31
CA ARG A 405 -0.96 -9.38 -3.37
C ARG A 405 -0.14 -8.14 -3.62
N THR A 406 0.09 -7.81 -4.89
CA THR A 406 0.91 -6.66 -5.30
C THR A 406 0.06 -5.56 -5.91
N TYR A 407 -0.06 -4.44 -5.20
CA TYR A 407 -0.57 -3.18 -5.76
C TYR A 407 0.59 -2.41 -6.40
N VAL A 408 0.33 -1.79 -7.55
CA VAL A 408 1.31 -0.96 -8.26
C VAL A 408 0.78 0.47 -8.40
N ILE A 409 1.64 1.44 -8.12
CA ILE A 409 1.40 2.86 -8.36
C ILE A 409 2.48 3.37 -9.32
N GLY A 410 2.07 3.74 -10.54
CA GLY A 410 2.86 4.56 -11.44
C GLY A 410 2.76 6.03 -11.02
N PHE A 411 3.84 6.59 -10.49
CA PHE A 411 3.87 7.95 -9.97
C PHE A 411 4.78 8.86 -10.81
N ALA A 412 4.18 9.82 -11.51
CA ALA A 412 4.89 10.78 -12.36
C ALA A 412 5.81 10.11 -13.41
N LEU A 413 5.28 9.06 -14.05
CA LEU A 413 5.93 8.32 -15.13
C LEU A 413 6.45 9.24 -16.24
N PRO A 414 7.53 8.87 -16.96
CA PRO A 414 8.19 9.75 -17.91
C PRO A 414 7.28 10.15 -19.09
N THR A 415 7.53 11.31 -19.67
CA THR A 415 6.65 11.85 -20.72
C THR A 415 6.64 10.95 -21.96
N GLY A 416 5.45 10.45 -22.32
CA GLY A 416 5.25 9.53 -23.44
C GLY A 416 5.05 8.07 -23.02
N VAL A 417 5.30 7.71 -21.77
CA VAL A 417 4.99 6.38 -21.22
C VAL A 417 3.48 6.28 -20.96
N SER A 418 2.82 5.25 -21.53
CA SER A 418 1.43 4.96 -21.19
C SER A 418 1.35 4.37 -19.79
N ALA A 419 0.55 4.97 -18.91
CA ALA A 419 0.41 4.52 -17.54
C ALA A 419 -0.16 3.09 -17.42
N SER A 420 -0.84 2.60 -18.46
CA SER A 420 -1.32 1.22 -18.56
C SER A 420 -0.21 0.15 -18.67
N VAL A 421 1.05 0.55 -18.89
CA VAL A 421 2.18 -0.39 -18.99
C VAL A 421 2.42 -1.16 -17.69
N LEU A 422 1.96 -0.62 -16.55
CA LEU A 422 2.05 -1.28 -15.25
C LEU A 422 0.82 -2.14 -14.91
N ASP A 423 -0.23 -2.12 -15.74
CA ASP A 423 -1.46 -2.88 -15.50
C ASP A 423 -1.23 -4.39 -15.56
N ASP A 424 -0.30 -4.86 -16.39
CA ASP A 424 0.07 -6.28 -16.49
C ASP A 424 0.67 -6.80 -15.18
N ILE A 425 1.53 -6.01 -14.52
CA ILE A 425 2.12 -6.34 -13.21
C ILE A 425 1.04 -6.34 -12.13
N ALA A 426 0.18 -5.31 -12.11
CA ALA A 426 -0.91 -5.20 -11.13
C ALA A 426 -1.93 -6.35 -11.27
N THR A 427 -2.26 -6.73 -12.50
CA THR A 427 -3.16 -7.86 -12.82
C THR A 427 -2.55 -9.19 -12.42
N ALA A 428 -1.27 -9.39 -12.73
CA ALA A 428 -0.51 -10.57 -12.31
C ALA A 428 -0.46 -10.71 -10.78
N GLY A 429 -0.22 -9.60 -10.07
CA GLY A 429 -0.20 -9.51 -8.60
C GLY A 429 -1.56 -9.63 -7.90
N GLY A 430 -2.60 -10.08 -8.59
CA GLY A 430 -3.93 -10.31 -7.98
C GLY A 430 -4.72 -9.04 -7.66
N THR A 431 -4.44 -7.93 -8.36
CA THR A 431 -5.25 -6.71 -8.36
C THR A 431 -5.86 -6.46 -9.74
N ALA A 432 -6.55 -5.34 -9.97
CA ALA A 432 -7.33 -5.13 -11.20
C ALA A 432 -6.61 -4.34 -12.31
N GLN A 433 -5.80 -3.35 -11.91
CA GLN A 433 -5.06 -2.41 -12.77
C GLN A 433 -4.12 -1.60 -11.87
N ALA A 434 -3.12 -0.93 -12.45
CA ALA A 434 -2.24 -0.03 -11.72
C ALA A 434 -2.97 1.27 -11.32
N TYR A 435 -2.51 1.88 -10.23
CA TYR A 435 -2.93 3.22 -9.82
C TYR A 435 -2.00 4.24 -10.46
N ASN A 436 -2.55 5.37 -10.91
CA ASN A 436 -1.80 6.39 -11.62
C ASN A 436 -1.88 7.73 -10.89
N ALA A 437 -0.71 8.31 -10.62
CA ALA A 437 -0.56 9.58 -9.92
C ALA A 437 0.46 10.47 -10.65
N SER A 438 0.28 11.78 -10.59
CA SER A 438 1.18 12.78 -11.23
C SER A 438 1.56 13.94 -10.32
N ASN A 439 1.06 13.93 -9.09
CA ASN A 439 1.26 14.96 -8.07
C ASN A 439 0.89 14.42 -6.68
N ALA A 440 1.32 15.13 -5.64
CA ALA A 440 1.08 14.77 -4.24
C ALA A 440 -0.38 14.41 -3.92
N SER A 441 -1.37 15.19 -4.40
CA SER A 441 -2.78 14.93 -4.11
C SER A 441 -3.28 13.63 -4.74
N SER A 442 -2.86 13.34 -5.97
CA SER A 442 -3.21 12.09 -6.65
C SER A 442 -2.53 10.87 -6.01
N LEU A 443 -1.27 11.00 -5.60
CA LEU A 443 -0.52 9.92 -4.94
C LEU A 443 -1.10 9.59 -3.56
N ASN A 444 -1.38 10.62 -2.75
CA ASN A 444 -2.05 10.45 -1.45
C ASN A 444 -3.44 9.79 -1.62
N SER A 445 -4.16 10.11 -2.70
CA SER A 445 -5.47 9.52 -3.00
C SER A 445 -5.36 8.04 -3.42
N ALA A 446 -4.36 7.70 -4.24
CA ALA A 446 -4.07 6.32 -4.64
C ALA A 446 -3.65 5.45 -3.45
N LEU A 447 -2.69 5.91 -2.65
CA LEU A 447 -2.26 5.21 -1.43
C LEU A 447 -3.43 5.00 -0.46
N ARG A 448 -4.22 6.05 -0.17
CA ARG A 448 -5.42 5.91 0.69
C ARG A 448 -6.42 4.91 0.13
N ALA A 449 -6.62 4.84 -1.18
CA ALA A 449 -7.52 3.85 -1.77
C ALA A 449 -6.99 2.42 -1.54
N ILE A 450 -5.69 2.19 -1.76
CA ILE A 450 -5.04 0.88 -1.55
C ILE A 450 -5.08 0.45 -0.09
N PHE A 451 -4.67 1.30 0.86
CA PHE A 451 -4.70 0.94 2.29
C PHE A 451 -6.13 0.68 2.79
N ASN A 452 -7.14 1.40 2.28
CA ASN A 452 -8.54 1.10 2.60
C ASN A 452 -9.01 -0.22 1.96
N ASP A 453 -8.59 -0.56 0.74
CA ASP A 453 -8.90 -1.87 0.12
C ASP A 453 -8.25 -3.02 0.91
N ILE A 454 -6.99 -2.85 1.35
CA ILE A 454 -6.30 -3.79 2.25
C ILE A 454 -7.09 -3.98 3.55
N LEU A 455 -7.52 -2.91 4.22
CA LEU A 455 -8.35 -3.01 5.43
C LEU A 455 -9.69 -3.70 5.15
N ASN A 456 -10.39 -3.34 4.07
CA ASN A 456 -11.68 -3.95 3.71
C ASN A 456 -11.57 -5.45 3.37
N ARG A 457 -10.45 -5.87 2.80
CA ARG A 457 -10.15 -7.30 2.51
C ARG A 457 -9.78 -8.07 3.76
N THR A 458 -9.07 -7.44 4.70
CA THR A 458 -8.63 -8.07 5.95
C THR A 458 -9.62 -7.97 7.10
N SER A 459 -10.64 -7.11 6.98
CA SER A 459 -11.76 -7.02 7.92
C SER A 459 -12.69 -8.23 7.80
N SER A 460 -12.35 -9.31 8.49
CA SER A 460 -13.25 -10.45 8.68
C SER A 460 -14.35 -10.13 9.70
N SER A 461 -15.60 -10.48 9.37
CA SER A 461 -16.78 -10.49 10.26
C SER A 461 -17.21 -9.17 10.92
N THR A 462 -17.88 -8.32 10.14
CA THR A 462 -18.92 -7.43 10.69
C THR A 462 -20.21 -8.21 10.94
N ALA A 463 -20.41 -8.65 12.19
CA ALA A 463 -21.68 -9.25 12.61
C ALA A 463 -22.70 -8.17 12.98
N ALA A 464 -23.67 -7.90 12.10
CA ALA A 464 -24.84 -7.11 12.48
C ALA A 464 -25.81 -8.01 13.27
N ALA A 465 -25.95 -7.74 14.56
CA ALA A 465 -26.79 -8.53 15.45
C ALA A 465 -27.91 -7.68 16.07
N VAL A 466 -29.16 -8.13 15.94
CA VAL A 466 -30.33 -7.53 16.60
C VAL A 466 -30.73 -8.43 17.76
N VAL A 467 -30.63 -7.92 18.99
CA VAL A 467 -31.15 -8.59 20.19
C VAL A 467 -32.63 -8.23 20.35
N ALA A 468 -33.48 -9.24 20.43
CA ALA A 468 -34.89 -9.11 20.77
C ALA A 468 -35.13 -9.80 22.13
N ASN A 469 -35.02 -9.05 23.22
CA ASN A 469 -35.19 -9.53 24.59
C ASN A 469 -36.57 -9.21 25.18
N SER A 470 -36.99 -10.06 26.12
CA SER A 470 -38.10 -9.79 27.03
C SER A 470 -37.61 -9.03 28.28
N SER A 471 -38.54 -8.63 29.16
CA SER A 471 -38.23 -7.97 30.44
C SER A 471 -37.36 -8.81 31.39
N ASP A 472 -37.30 -10.11 31.14
CA ASP A 472 -36.74 -11.11 32.06
C ASP A 472 -35.36 -11.59 31.55
N GLY A 473 -34.73 -10.81 30.65
CA GLY A 473 -33.42 -11.10 30.05
C GLY A 473 -33.46 -12.06 28.86
N THR A 474 -34.30 -13.10 28.92
CA THR A 474 -34.45 -14.10 27.85
C THR A 474 -34.94 -13.49 26.54
N GLY A 475 -34.41 -13.94 25.40
CA GLY A 475 -34.74 -13.43 24.07
C GLY A 475 -34.19 -14.25 22.91
N ALA A 476 -34.19 -13.63 21.72
CA ALA A 476 -33.54 -14.14 20.52
C ALA A 476 -32.52 -13.14 19.96
N LEU A 477 -31.34 -13.64 19.59
CA LEU A 477 -30.33 -12.92 18.83
C LEU A 477 -30.51 -13.23 17.34
N TYR A 478 -30.70 -12.22 16.50
CA TYR A 478 -30.70 -12.36 15.04
C TYR A 478 -29.37 -11.82 14.49
N GLN A 479 -28.49 -12.70 13.99
CA GLN A 479 -27.14 -12.35 13.57
C GLN A 479 -26.95 -12.57 12.07
N ALA A 480 -26.61 -11.48 11.37
CA ALA A 480 -26.07 -11.54 10.01
C ALA A 480 -24.56 -11.81 10.07
N LEU A 481 -24.08 -12.75 9.27
CA LEU A 481 -22.67 -13.08 9.10
C LEU A 481 -22.34 -13.09 7.61
N PHE A 482 -21.23 -12.46 7.22
CA PHE A 482 -20.85 -12.25 5.82
C PHE A 482 -19.47 -12.85 5.55
N ASN A 483 -19.40 -13.71 4.54
CA ASN A 483 -18.14 -14.27 4.04
C ASN A 483 -17.79 -13.60 2.70
N PRO A 484 -16.60 -12.99 2.54
CA PRO A 484 -16.23 -12.31 1.31
C PRO A 484 -16.04 -13.27 0.13
N SER A 485 -15.65 -14.52 0.39
CA SER A 485 -15.61 -15.62 -0.58
C SER A 485 -15.97 -16.95 0.10
N LEU A 486 -16.57 -17.87 -0.65
CA LEU A 486 -16.78 -19.27 -0.30
C LEU A 486 -16.49 -20.15 -1.52
N SER A 487 -15.50 -21.04 -1.38
CA SER A 487 -15.16 -22.04 -2.39
C SER A 487 -15.97 -23.31 -2.19
N MET A 488 -16.88 -23.62 -3.11
CA MET A 488 -17.71 -24.82 -3.07
C MET A 488 -17.30 -25.81 -4.16
N THR A 489 -16.82 -26.99 -3.76
CA THR A 489 -16.57 -28.10 -4.68
C THR A 489 -17.90 -28.71 -5.12
N ASN A 490 -18.22 -28.65 -6.42
CA ASN A 490 -19.41 -29.32 -6.93
C ASN A 490 -19.23 -30.84 -6.88
N ALA A 491 -19.95 -31.51 -5.98
CA ALA A 491 -19.86 -32.95 -5.74
C ALA A 491 -20.18 -33.84 -6.96
N THR A 492 -20.72 -33.29 -8.05
CA THR A 492 -21.04 -34.02 -9.29
C THR A 492 -20.03 -33.77 -10.41
N THR A 493 -19.36 -32.61 -10.44
CA THR A 493 -18.45 -32.24 -11.53
C THR A 493 -16.98 -32.05 -11.10
N GLY A 494 -16.70 -31.99 -9.80
CA GLY A 494 -15.35 -31.72 -9.26
C GLY A 494 -14.84 -30.30 -9.51
N VAL A 495 -15.65 -29.43 -10.12
CA VAL A 495 -15.30 -28.04 -10.40
C VAL A 495 -15.46 -27.22 -9.11
N LEU A 496 -14.41 -26.47 -8.76
CA LEU A 496 -14.46 -25.43 -7.72
C LEU A 496 -15.29 -24.26 -8.24
N SER A 497 -16.35 -23.91 -7.51
CA SER A 497 -17.13 -22.70 -7.75
C SER A 497 -16.88 -21.73 -6.60
N GLU A 498 -16.22 -20.61 -6.90
CA GLU A 498 -16.11 -19.50 -5.96
C GLU A 498 -17.40 -18.67 -5.99
N VAL A 499 -17.94 -18.34 -4.81
CA VAL A 499 -19.04 -17.39 -4.67
C VAL A 499 -18.60 -16.27 -3.74
N THR A 500 -18.58 -15.04 -4.25
CA THR A 500 -18.18 -13.85 -3.47
C THR A 500 -19.37 -13.19 -2.79
N TRP A 501 -19.12 -12.48 -1.68
CA TRP A 501 -20.10 -11.73 -0.88
C TRP A 501 -21.31 -12.54 -0.41
N VAL A 502 -21.06 -13.68 0.24
CA VAL A 502 -22.12 -14.58 0.69
C VAL A 502 -22.53 -14.28 2.14
N GLY A 503 -23.70 -13.66 2.29
CA GLY A 503 -24.34 -13.46 3.59
C GLY A 503 -25.07 -14.71 4.10
N THR A 504 -25.23 -14.81 5.42
CA THR A 504 -26.20 -15.68 6.08
C THR A 504 -26.85 -14.93 7.23
N LEU A 505 -28.15 -15.15 7.46
CA LEU A 505 -28.89 -14.59 8.57
C LEU A 505 -29.50 -15.77 9.35
N HIS A 506 -29.21 -15.82 10.65
CA HIS A 506 -29.67 -16.89 11.53
C HIS A 506 -30.05 -16.34 12.89
N SER A 507 -30.70 -17.16 13.72
CA SER A 507 -31.01 -16.80 15.10
C SER A 507 -30.71 -17.89 16.12
N LEU A 508 -30.31 -17.42 17.30
CA LEU A 508 -30.01 -18.19 18.50
C LEU A 508 -30.82 -17.61 19.67
N PHE A 509 -31.04 -18.38 20.72
CA PHE A 509 -31.59 -17.82 21.95
C PHE A 509 -30.50 -17.04 22.70
N ILE A 510 -30.93 -16.06 23.50
CA ILE A 510 -30.14 -15.53 24.61
C ILE A 510 -30.91 -15.84 25.90
N ASP A 511 -30.25 -16.45 26.88
CA ASP A 511 -30.86 -16.73 28.18
C ASP A 511 -30.79 -15.53 29.14
N ASP A 512 -31.47 -15.66 30.28
CA ASP A 512 -31.50 -14.66 31.36
C ASP A 512 -30.12 -14.38 31.98
N TYR A 513 -29.16 -15.29 31.79
CA TYR A 513 -27.75 -15.13 32.16
C TYR A 513 -26.88 -14.53 31.04
N GLY A 514 -27.47 -14.17 29.90
CA GLY A 514 -26.78 -13.55 28.77
C GLY A 514 -25.96 -14.52 27.90
N PHE A 515 -26.12 -15.84 28.08
CA PHE A 515 -25.46 -16.82 27.22
C PHE A 515 -26.27 -17.08 25.95
N LEU A 516 -25.56 -17.27 24.83
CA LEU A 516 -26.16 -17.73 23.58
C LEU A 516 -26.44 -19.23 23.67
N ARG A 517 -27.64 -19.64 23.22
CA ARG A 517 -28.09 -21.04 23.27
C ARG A 517 -28.59 -21.49 21.90
N GLU A 518 -28.27 -22.73 21.52
CA GLU A 518 -28.82 -23.39 20.32
C GLU A 518 -30.20 -24.01 20.59
N ASP A 519 -30.99 -24.21 19.54
CA ASP A 519 -32.26 -24.94 19.58
C ASP A 519 -31.97 -26.45 19.44
N GLY A 520 -31.84 -27.15 20.57
CA GLY A 520 -31.27 -28.48 20.66
C GLY A 520 -32.15 -29.59 20.09
N ASP A 521 -33.47 -29.46 20.20
CA ASP A 521 -34.43 -30.44 19.72
C ASP A 521 -35.27 -29.96 18.51
N GLY A 522 -35.20 -28.66 18.17
CA GLY A 522 -35.86 -28.05 17.03
C GLY A 522 -37.28 -27.56 17.33
N ASP A 523 -37.68 -27.44 18.60
CA ASP A 523 -39.05 -27.10 19.00
C ASP A 523 -39.35 -25.59 19.05
N ASN A 524 -38.32 -24.75 18.85
CA ASN A 524 -38.35 -23.28 18.86
C ASN A 524 -38.70 -22.65 20.22
N LYS A 525 -38.44 -23.33 21.34
CA LYS A 525 -38.45 -22.74 22.69
C LYS A 525 -37.11 -22.95 23.37
N LEU A 526 -36.79 -22.06 24.31
CA LEU A 526 -35.61 -22.20 25.14
C LEU A 526 -35.90 -23.16 26.31
N ASP A 527 -35.20 -24.29 26.32
CA ASP A 527 -35.31 -25.36 27.30
C ASP A 527 -34.08 -25.43 28.25
N THR A 528 -33.94 -26.54 28.99
CA THR A 528 -32.85 -26.80 29.92
C THR A 528 -31.47 -26.86 29.24
N TYR A 529 -30.40 -26.62 30.00
CA TYR A 529 -29.01 -26.66 29.53
C TYR A 529 -28.54 -28.04 29.00
N ASP A 530 -29.32 -29.10 29.24
CA ASP A 530 -29.10 -30.44 28.69
C ASP A 530 -29.63 -30.61 27.26
N VAL A 531 -30.71 -29.88 26.93
CA VAL A 531 -31.37 -29.87 25.61
C VAL A 531 -30.73 -28.77 24.76
N ASP A 532 -30.88 -27.53 25.20
CA ASP A 532 -30.39 -26.34 24.52
C ASP A 532 -29.05 -25.93 25.10
N LYS A 533 -27.96 -26.22 24.38
CA LYS A 533 -26.62 -26.01 24.90
C LYS A 533 -26.19 -24.55 24.77
N ILE A 534 -25.35 -24.10 25.71
CA ILE A 534 -24.62 -22.86 25.54
C ILE A 534 -23.68 -23.04 24.34
N VAL A 535 -23.70 -22.08 23.42
CA VAL A 535 -22.84 -22.07 22.24
C VAL A 535 -21.90 -20.88 22.25
N ARG A 536 -20.67 -21.10 21.81
CA ARG A 536 -19.73 -20.05 21.43
C ARG A 536 -19.30 -20.27 19.99
N LEU A 537 -19.19 -19.18 19.25
CA LEU A 537 -18.58 -19.18 17.94
C LEU A 537 -17.09 -18.88 18.15
N GLU A 538 -16.23 -19.79 17.71
CA GLU A 538 -14.78 -19.73 17.88
C GLU A 538 -14.13 -20.06 16.53
N TYR A 539 -13.11 -19.30 16.13
CA TYR A 539 -12.33 -19.63 14.94
C TYR A 539 -11.41 -20.81 15.24
N ASP A 540 -11.44 -21.85 14.41
CA ASP A 540 -10.53 -22.99 14.51
C ASP A 540 -9.32 -22.76 13.57
N PRO A 541 -8.11 -22.52 14.11
CA PRO A 541 -6.95 -22.22 13.31
C PRO A 541 -6.37 -23.44 12.57
N ILE A 542 -6.88 -24.66 12.80
CA ILE A 542 -6.41 -25.87 12.10
C ILE A 542 -7.15 -26.08 10.77
N ASP A 543 -8.46 -25.85 10.77
CA ASP A 543 -9.32 -26.05 9.58
C ASP A 543 -9.73 -24.71 8.92
N GLU A 544 -9.14 -23.59 9.34
CA GLU A 544 -9.32 -22.22 8.85
C GLU A 544 -10.78 -21.69 8.83
N GLU A 545 -11.68 -22.30 9.60
CA GLU A 545 -13.12 -22.00 9.63
C GLU A 545 -13.62 -21.49 10.98
N THR A 546 -14.66 -20.65 10.97
CA THR A 546 -15.44 -20.38 12.19
C THR A 546 -16.23 -21.63 12.55
N LYS A 547 -16.05 -22.12 13.79
CA LYS A 547 -16.70 -23.32 14.33
C LYS A 547 -17.58 -22.98 15.53
N VAL A 548 -18.48 -23.91 15.86
CA VAL A 548 -19.26 -23.85 17.09
C VAL A 548 -18.61 -24.71 18.17
N ARG A 549 -18.49 -24.15 19.38
CA ARG A 549 -18.21 -24.91 20.60
C ARG A 549 -19.45 -24.95 21.48
N ARG A 550 -19.91 -26.15 21.80
CA ARG A 550 -20.97 -26.40 22.78
C ARG A 550 -20.37 -26.47 24.19
N ILE A 551 -20.97 -25.77 25.14
CA ILE A 551 -20.58 -25.76 26.55
C ILE A 551 -21.70 -26.43 27.35
N ASN A 552 -21.35 -27.48 28.09
CA ASN A 552 -22.29 -28.19 28.96
C ASN A 552 -22.24 -27.60 30.36
N SER A 553 -23.41 -27.46 31.00
CA SER A 553 -23.49 -27.13 32.44
C SER A 553 -23.46 -28.40 33.30
N SER A 554 -23.03 -28.29 34.55
CA SER A 554 -23.20 -29.33 35.57
C SER A 554 -24.62 -29.36 36.18
N SER A 555 -25.48 -28.41 35.80
CA SER A 555 -26.89 -28.32 36.20
C SER A 555 -27.77 -28.11 34.98
N SER A 556 -28.91 -28.79 34.93
CA SER A 556 -29.87 -28.67 33.82
C SER A 556 -30.62 -27.33 33.81
N THR A 557 -30.67 -26.61 34.94
CA THR A 557 -31.46 -25.38 35.10
C THR A 557 -30.61 -24.12 35.32
N GLU A 558 -29.29 -24.24 35.48
CA GLU A 558 -28.42 -23.13 35.90
C GLU A 558 -27.05 -23.26 35.22
N PRO A 559 -26.40 -22.18 34.73
CA PRO A 559 -25.13 -22.23 33.99
C PRO A 559 -23.89 -22.41 34.91
N THR A 560 -23.93 -23.46 35.73
CA THR A 560 -22.87 -23.81 36.70
C THR A 560 -21.89 -24.85 36.17
N GLY A 561 -20.65 -24.88 36.66
CA GLY A 561 -19.69 -25.95 36.34
C GLY A 561 -19.45 -26.13 34.84
N LEU A 562 -19.41 -25.02 34.09
CA LEU A 562 -19.37 -24.98 32.64
C LEU A 562 -18.15 -25.74 32.07
N THR A 563 -18.40 -26.71 31.21
CA THR A 563 -17.37 -27.54 30.56
C THR A 563 -17.43 -27.42 29.03
N PRO A 564 -16.36 -26.93 28.38
CA PRO A 564 -16.30 -26.84 26.92
C PRO A 564 -16.22 -28.22 26.26
N GLY A 565 -17.03 -28.43 25.23
CA GLY A 565 -16.92 -29.55 24.30
C GLY A 565 -15.88 -29.32 23.20
N SER A 566 -15.87 -30.23 22.21
CA SER A 566 -15.10 -30.10 20.97
C SER A 566 -15.57 -28.91 20.12
N LEU A 567 -14.71 -28.47 19.20
CA LEU A 567 -15.11 -27.62 18.09
C LEU A 567 -15.78 -28.48 17.02
N GLU A 568 -16.89 -27.99 16.47
CA GLU A 568 -17.66 -28.62 15.39
C GLU A 568 -17.93 -27.59 14.29
N ASP A 569 -18.09 -28.04 13.05
CA ASP A 569 -18.46 -27.18 11.90
C ASP A 569 -19.70 -26.32 12.23
N LEU A 570 -19.65 -25.02 11.89
CA LEU A 570 -20.74 -24.07 12.06
C LEU A 570 -22.04 -24.49 11.34
N GLY A 571 -21.96 -25.33 10.31
CA GLY A 571 -23.09 -26.01 9.69
C GLY A 571 -23.86 -26.94 10.64
N THR A 572 -23.22 -27.41 11.73
CA THR A 572 -23.87 -28.21 12.78
C THR A 572 -24.62 -27.37 13.82
N LEU A 573 -24.43 -26.05 13.85
CA LEU A 573 -25.09 -25.15 14.81
C LEU A 573 -26.60 -25.19 14.59
N LYS A 574 -27.35 -25.65 15.60
CA LYS A 574 -28.81 -25.68 15.54
C LYS A 574 -29.37 -24.31 15.87
N ARG A 575 -30.20 -23.79 14.99
CA ARG A 575 -30.68 -22.40 14.99
C ARG A 575 -32.18 -22.43 15.17
N ILE A 576 -32.74 -21.44 15.88
CA ILE A 576 -34.20 -21.24 15.91
C ILE A 576 -34.70 -21.05 14.46
N TRP A 577 -33.95 -20.26 13.69
CA TRP A 577 -34.25 -19.99 12.29
C TRP A 577 -32.99 -19.67 11.48
N ASN A 578 -33.03 -19.99 10.18
CA ASN A 578 -31.95 -19.79 9.23
C ASN A 578 -32.53 -19.39 7.87
N ALA A 579 -32.07 -18.27 7.30
CA ALA A 579 -32.54 -17.78 6.01
C ALA A 579 -32.22 -18.69 4.81
N ARG A 580 -31.34 -19.70 4.99
CA ARG A 580 -30.94 -20.65 3.94
C ARG A 580 -31.77 -21.93 3.87
N GLU A 581 -32.61 -22.20 4.87
CA GLU A 581 -33.38 -23.44 4.96
C GLU A 581 -34.84 -23.26 4.49
N PRO A 582 -35.42 -24.23 3.76
CA PRO A 582 -36.85 -24.21 3.49
C PRO A 582 -37.62 -24.37 4.81
N PRO A 583 -38.68 -23.58 5.06
CA PRO A 583 -39.37 -23.60 6.36
C PRO A 583 -39.95 -24.98 6.67
N SER A 584 -39.83 -25.39 7.93
CA SER A 584 -40.32 -26.68 8.42
C SER A 584 -41.85 -26.78 8.29
N PRO A 585 -42.43 -28.00 8.16
CA PRO A 585 -43.86 -28.17 7.92
C PRO A 585 -44.78 -27.57 9.01
N SER A 586 -44.28 -27.41 10.23
CA SER A 586 -44.96 -26.78 11.36
C SER A 586 -45.19 -25.27 11.16
N PHE A 587 -44.31 -24.57 10.44
CA PHE A 587 -44.45 -23.13 10.15
C PHE A 587 -45.61 -22.82 9.18
N LEU A 588 -45.95 -23.76 8.30
CA LEU A 588 -46.97 -23.58 7.26
C LEU A 588 -48.43 -23.70 7.75
N LEU A 589 -48.65 -24.07 9.02
CA LEU A 589 -50.00 -24.33 9.56
C LEU A 589 -50.72 -23.09 10.12
N ASN A 590 -50.07 -21.91 10.19
CA ASN A 590 -50.66 -20.74 10.86
C ASN A 590 -50.53 -19.39 10.12
N LEU A 591 -50.14 -19.39 8.84
CA LEU A 591 -50.01 -18.18 8.02
C LEU A 591 -51.12 -18.09 6.96
N THR A 592 -52.32 -17.69 7.38
CA THR A 592 -53.45 -17.44 6.46
C THR A 592 -53.44 -16.05 5.81
N THR A 593 -52.47 -15.17 6.15
CA THR A 593 -52.31 -13.86 5.50
C THR A 593 -50.85 -13.45 5.34
N GLN A 594 -50.51 -13.05 4.11
CA GLN A 594 -49.26 -12.42 3.62
C GLN A 594 -48.09 -13.37 3.31
N ALA A 595 -48.00 -13.69 2.01
CA ALA A 595 -46.72 -13.94 1.32
C ALA A 595 -45.95 -12.58 1.19
N GLN A 596 -44.70 -12.49 0.73
CA GLN A 596 -44.03 -13.30 -0.28
C GLN A 596 -42.53 -12.93 -0.32
N LEU A 597 -41.63 -13.90 -0.51
CA LEU A 597 -40.36 -13.62 -1.20
C LEU A 597 -39.90 -14.87 -1.96
N VAL A 598 -39.87 -14.75 -3.29
CA VAL A 598 -39.61 -15.84 -4.23
C VAL A 598 -38.24 -15.63 -4.85
N ALA A 599 -37.38 -16.64 -4.76
CA ALA A 599 -36.23 -16.81 -5.63
C ALA A 599 -36.16 -18.29 -6.04
N GLN A 600 -36.84 -18.65 -7.13
CA GLN A 600 -36.69 -19.95 -7.79
C GLN A 600 -35.53 -19.90 -8.79
N PRO A 601 -34.66 -20.92 -8.87
CA PRO A 601 -33.46 -20.90 -9.72
C PRO A 601 -33.81 -21.10 -11.20
N ARG A 602 -33.08 -20.42 -12.10
CA ARG A 602 -33.13 -20.69 -13.54
C ARG A 602 -32.11 -21.77 -13.92
N HIS A 603 -32.61 -22.91 -14.40
CA HIS A 603 -31.83 -23.91 -15.14
C HIS A 603 -32.14 -23.85 -16.66
N PRO A 604 -31.35 -24.52 -17.54
CA PRO A 604 -31.00 -23.96 -18.84
C PRO A 604 -31.98 -24.24 -19.98
N ILE A 605 -31.82 -23.47 -21.06
CA ILE A 605 -32.54 -23.64 -22.32
C ILE A 605 -32.03 -24.90 -23.04
N GLN A 606 -32.87 -25.93 -23.14
CA GLN A 606 -32.75 -26.96 -24.18
C GLN A 606 -33.84 -26.76 -25.24
N THR A 607 -33.43 -26.59 -26.49
CA THR A 607 -34.33 -26.51 -27.64
C THR A 607 -34.54 -27.88 -28.27
N GLN A 608 -35.76 -28.42 -28.16
CA GLN A 608 -36.29 -29.50 -29.00
C GLN A 608 -37.72 -29.11 -29.40
N GLY A 609 -38.00 -29.01 -30.71
CA GLY A 609 -39.37 -29.03 -31.23
C GLY A 609 -39.81 -30.46 -31.55
N PRO A 610 -40.85 -30.70 -32.37
CA PRO A 610 -41.75 -29.74 -33.03
C PRO A 610 -43.26 -30.14 -32.96
N LEU A 611 -44.12 -29.50 -33.79
CA LEU A 611 -45.49 -29.94 -34.19
C LEU A 611 -46.60 -29.81 -33.10
N VAL A 612 -47.91 -29.57 -33.36
CA VAL A 612 -48.76 -29.52 -34.57
C VAL A 612 -49.90 -28.46 -34.39
N THR A 613 -50.30 -27.72 -35.44
CA THR A 613 -51.60 -26.98 -35.64
C THR A 613 -52.08 -25.93 -34.61
N ALA A 614 -52.80 -24.86 -34.99
CA ALA A 614 -53.46 -24.53 -36.26
C ALA A 614 -53.21 -23.07 -36.68
#